data_AF-A0A838TRF5-F1
#
_entry.id   AF-A0A838TRF5-F1
#
_cell.length_a   1.000
_cell.length_b   1.000
_cell.length_c   1.000
_cell.angle_alpha   90.00
_cell.angle_beta   90.00
_cell.angle_gamma   90.00
#
_symmetry.space_group_name_H-M   'P 1'
#
loop_
_entity.id
_entity.type
_entity.pdbx_description
1 polymer ?
#
loop_
_entity_poly.entity_id
_entity_poly.type
_entity_poly.pdbx_seq_one_letter_code
_entity_poly.pdbx_strand_id
1 'polypeptide(L)'
;MIAEGYNKAIQLLHAASTPNGFVAAVQEEDNYRRIWTRDSALCGLAALSTDDVALKQTFRKSIETIFRNQHKSGFIPSNVSPIGNNVSYGTVVGRVDNHAW
;
A
#
# COMPACT_ATOMS: atom_id res chain seq x y z
N MET A 1 7.27 0.55 27.02
CA MET A 1 6.40 -0.39 26.28
C MET A 1 5.63 0.29 25.15
N ILE A 2 4.79 1.31 25.39
CA ILE A 2 4.04 2.01 24.32
C ILE A 2 4.96 2.75 23.33
N ALA A 3 5.93 3.55 23.83
CA ALA A 3 6.86 4.28 22.97
C ALA A 3 7.75 3.36 22.11
N GLU A 4 8.14 2.20 22.64
CA GLU A 4 8.91 1.21 21.89
C GLU A 4 8.07 0.58 20.76
N GLY A 5 6.80 0.24 21.05
CA GLY A 5 5.87 -0.26 20.04
C GLY A 5 5.63 0.76 18.92
N TYR A 6 5.42 2.03 19.28
CA TYR A 6 5.29 3.12 18.31
C TYR A 6 6.54 3.23 17.41
N ASN A 7 7.74 3.29 17.99
CA ASN A 7 8.98 3.40 17.22
C ASN A 7 9.18 2.19 16.27
N LYS A 8 8.87 0.97 16.73
CA LYS A 8 8.92 -0.23 15.89
C LYS A 8 7.89 -0.19 14.76
N ALA A 9 6.69 0.34 15.01
CA ALA A 9 5.67 0.51 13.98
C ALA A 9 6.10 1.53 12.90
N ILE A 10 6.71 2.64 13.31
CA ILE A 10 7.27 3.63 12.39
C ILE A 10 8.40 3.01 11.55
N GLN A 11 9.32 2.28 12.17
CA GLN A 11 10.38 1.56 11.45
C GLN A 11 9.80 0.55 10.44
N LEU A 12 8.72 -0.14 10.80
CA LEU A 12 8.05 -1.08 9.90
C LEU A 12 7.40 -0.36 8.71
N LEU A 13 6.76 0.81 8.91
CA LEU A 13 6.22 1.61 7.81
C LEU A 13 7.33 2.06 6.84
N HIS A 14 8.48 2.48 7.37
CA HIS A 14 9.65 2.80 6.53
C HIS A 14 10.13 1.57 5.76
N ALA A 15 10.22 0.40 6.41
CA ALA A 15 10.63 -0.84 5.73
C ALA A 15 9.62 -1.30 4.67
N ALA A 16 8.33 -1.01 4.84
CA ALA A 16 7.27 -1.28 3.87
C ALA A 16 7.21 -0.22 2.75
N SER A 17 7.98 0.86 2.83
CA SER A 17 7.98 1.92 1.83
C SER A 17 8.80 1.54 0.59
N THR A 18 8.26 1.83 -0.58
CA THR A 18 8.96 1.71 -1.86
C THR A 18 8.79 2.98 -2.69
N PRO A 19 9.57 3.19 -3.75
CA PRO A 19 9.37 4.33 -4.66
C PRO A 19 7.96 4.42 -5.27
N ASN A 20 7.23 3.30 -5.30
CA ASN A 20 5.90 3.20 -5.89
C ASN A 20 4.77 3.18 -4.84
N GLY A 21 5.08 3.10 -3.54
CA GLY A 21 4.10 3.05 -2.45
C GLY A 21 4.41 2.04 -1.35
N PHE A 22 3.47 1.85 -0.43
CA PHE A 22 3.57 0.88 0.66
C PHE A 22 3.27 -0.53 0.16
N VAL A 23 4.15 -1.49 0.45
CA VAL A 23 3.85 -2.92 0.27
C VAL A 23 3.12 -3.49 1.50
N ALA A 24 2.26 -4.48 1.29
CA ALA A 24 1.51 -5.12 2.37
C ALA A 24 2.40 -5.93 3.33
N ALA A 25 3.50 -6.52 2.82
CA ALA A 25 4.53 -7.14 3.62
C ALA A 25 5.93 -6.79 3.11
N VAL A 26 6.89 -6.71 4.04
CA VAL A 26 8.31 -6.45 3.72
C VAL A 26 8.95 -7.70 3.11
N GLN A 27 8.60 -8.88 3.62
CA GLN A 27 9.08 -10.16 3.14
C GLN A 27 8.45 -10.51 1.79
N GLU A 28 9.22 -11.15 0.93
CA GLU A 28 8.78 -11.63 -0.38
C GLU A 28 8.20 -13.05 -0.27
N GLU A 29 7.08 -13.15 0.46
CA GLU A 29 6.33 -14.40 0.66
C GLU A 29 4.92 -14.25 0.10
N ASP A 30 4.38 -15.33 -0.47
CA ASP A 30 2.97 -15.47 -0.89
C ASP A 30 2.37 -14.30 -1.69
N ASN A 31 3.18 -13.60 -2.49
CA ASN A 31 2.75 -12.46 -3.31
C ASN A 31 2.30 -11.22 -2.48
N TYR A 32 2.72 -11.11 -1.22
CA TYR A 32 2.39 -10.00 -0.31
C TYR A 32 3.33 -8.80 -0.39
N ARG A 33 4.50 -8.92 -1.01
CA ARG A 33 5.38 -7.77 -1.31
C ARG A 33 4.85 -6.94 -2.48
N ARG A 34 3.61 -6.45 -2.34
CA ARG A 34 2.86 -5.70 -3.35
C ARG A 34 2.10 -4.55 -2.72
N ILE A 35 1.81 -3.55 -3.52
CA ILE A 35 0.98 -2.42 -3.14
C ILE A 35 -0.46 -2.90 -3.21
N TRP A 36 -1.02 -3.33 -2.08
CA TRP A 36 -2.42 -3.71 -1.96
C TRP A 36 -3.25 -2.49 -1.60
N THR A 37 -4.33 -2.24 -2.33
CA THR A 37 -5.09 -0.97 -2.19
C THR A 37 -5.53 -0.71 -0.75
N ARG A 38 -6.15 -1.69 -0.09
CA ARG A 38 -6.55 -1.60 1.31
C ARG A 38 -5.37 -1.37 2.25
N ASP A 39 -4.36 -2.23 2.18
CA ASP A 39 -3.24 -2.24 3.11
C ASP A 39 -2.40 -0.96 2.97
N SER A 40 -2.15 -0.53 1.73
CA SER A 40 -1.46 0.73 1.45
C SER A 40 -2.26 1.95 1.90
N ALA A 41 -3.60 1.92 1.82
CA ALA A 41 -4.46 2.98 2.36
C ALA A 41 -4.39 3.04 3.89
N LEU A 42 -4.45 1.89 4.57
CA LEU A 42 -4.29 1.81 6.03
C LEU A 42 -2.91 2.29 6.51
N CYS A 43 -1.83 1.86 5.86
CA CYS A 43 -0.48 2.39 6.11
C CYS A 43 -0.42 3.90 5.84
N GLY A 44 -1.15 4.38 4.83
CA GLY A 44 -1.30 5.80 4.52
C GLY A 44 -1.96 6.61 5.63
N LEU A 45 -3.07 6.12 6.18
CA LEU A 45 -3.73 6.76 7.33
C LEU A 45 -2.80 6.80 8.56
N ALA A 46 -2.06 5.72 8.81
CA ALA A 46 -1.05 5.70 9.86
C ALA A 46 0.05 6.75 9.57
N ALA A 47 0.59 6.81 8.36
CA ALA A 47 1.58 7.82 7.96
C ALA A 47 1.07 9.26 8.15
N LEU A 48 -0.19 9.53 7.79
CA LEU A 48 -0.82 10.84 7.97
C LEU A 48 -0.96 11.23 9.45
N SER A 49 -1.08 10.27 10.35
CA SER A 49 -1.14 10.51 11.81
C SER A 49 0.22 10.87 12.43
N THR A 50 1.30 10.85 11.64
CA THR A 50 2.68 11.20 12.08
C THR A 50 3.12 12.53 11.48
N ASP A 51 4.24 13.09 11.96
CA ASP A 51 4.91 14.21 11.31
C ASP A 51 5.96 13.78 10.25
N ASP A 52 6.01 12.49 9.91
CA ASP A 52 6.99 11.94 8.98
C ASP A 52 6.64 12.24 7.52
N VAL A 53 7.33 13.22 6.94
CA VAL A 53 7.11 13.67 5.56
C VAL A 53 7.42 12.57 4.54
N ALA A 54 8.39 11.69 4.82
CA ALA A 54 8.75 10.62 3.90
C ALA A 54 7.63 9.58 3.81
N LEU A 55 7.05 9.19 4.94
CA LEU A 55 5.90 8.27 4.96
C LEU A 55 4.67 8.87 4.26
N LYS A 56 4.41 10.18 4.44
CA LYS A 56 3.33 10.87 3.71
C LYS A 56 3.58 10.87 2.20
N GLN A 57 4.83 11.02 1.77
CA GLN A 57 5.17 10.90 0.36
C GLN A 57 5.03 9.47 -0.16
N THR A 58 5.41 8.45 0.62
CA THR A 58 5.13 7.06 0.26
C THR A 58 3.63 6.85 0.07
N PHE A 59 2.78 7.40 0.94
CA PHE A 59 1.33 7.29 0.76
C PHE A 59 0.84 7.94 -0.53
N ARG A 60 1.33 9.15 -0.85
CA ARG A 60 1.04 9.80 -2.13
C ARG A 60 1.42 8.90 -3.30
N LYS A 61 2.60 8.27 -3.26
CA LYS A 61 3.03 7.32 -4.30
C LYS A 61 2.14 6.09 -4.39
N SER A 62 1.65 5.54 -3.28
CA SER A 62 0.65 4.47 -3.29
C SER A 62 -0.59 4.88 -4.08
N ILE A 63 -1.16 6.06 -3.80
CA ILE A 63 -2.35 6.59 -4.51
C ILE A 63 -2.04 6.74 -6.00
N GLU A 64 -0.95 7.42 -6.35
CA GLU A 64 -0.54 7.62 -7.75
C GLU A 64 -0.39 6.27 -8.49
N THR A 65 0.20 5.27 -7.86
CA THR A 65 0.38 3.93 -8.44
C THR A 65 -0.95 3.19 -8.61
N ILE A 66 -1.83 3.24 -7.62
CA ILE A 66 -3.15 2.59 -7.68
C ILE A 66 -3.98 3.19 -8.81
N PHE A 67 -4.11 4.53 -8.86
CA PHE A 67 -4.91 5.22 -9.87
C PHE A 67 -4.32 5.12 -11.28
N ARG A 68 -2.98 5.09 -11.42
CA ARG A 68 -2.34 4.84 -12.73
C ARG A 68 -2.71 3.46 -13.29
N ASN A 69 -3.03 2.50 -12.42
CA ASN A 69 -3.43 1.16 -12.78
C ASN A 69 -4.94 0.92 -12.62
N GLN A 70 -5.76 1.97 -12.60
CA GLN A 70 -7.22 1.83 -12.64
C GLN A 70 -7.63 1.22 -13.97
N HIS A 71 -8.49 0.19 -13.94
CA HIS A 71 -8.98 -0.43 -15.16
C HIS A 71 -9.86 0.54 -15.95
N LYS A 72 -9.91 0.38 -17.28
CA LYS A 72 -10.73 1.22 -18.18
C LYS A 72 -12.23 1.26 -17.85
N SER A 73 -12.75 0.24 -17.17
CA SER A 73 -14.15 0.18 -16.71
C SER A 73 -14.35 0.75 -15.30
N GLY A 74 -13.32 1.34 -14.70
CA GLY A 74 -13.36 1.99 -13.40
C GLY A 74 -12.86 1.14 -12.23
N PHE A 75 -12.64 -0.17 -12.39
CA PHE A 75 -12.18 -1.05 -11.29
C PHE A 75 -10.83 -0.58 -10.71
N ILE A 76 -10.77 -0.47 -9.40
CA ILE A 76 -9.53 -0.21 -8.67
C ILE A 76 -8.79 -1.55 -8.47
N PRO A 77 -7.48 -1.63 -8.78
CA PRO A 77 -6.74 -2.86 -8.61
C PRO A 77 -6.77 -3.33 -7.15
N SER A 78 -6.76 -4.64 -6.93
CA SER A 78 -6.55 -5.20 -5.59
C SER A 78 -5.10 -5.09 -5.17
N ASN A 79 -4.17 -5.29 -6.10
CA ASN A 79 -2.76 -5.05 -5.86
C ASN A 79 -1.97 -4.80 -7.14
N VAL A 80 -0.83 -4.12 -6.97
CA VAL A 80 0.13 -3.80 -8.02
C VAL A 80 1.53 -4.26 -7.58
N SER A 81 2.28 -4.87 -8.50
CA SER A 81 3.69 -5.21 -8.25
C SER A 81 4.53 -3.92 -8.11
N PRO A 82 5.44 -3.83 -7.13
CA PRO A 82 6.26 -2.64 -6.95
C PRO A 82 7.42 -2.57 -7.95
N ILE A 83 7.77 -3.67 -8.64
CA ILE A 83 8.94 -3.80 -9.51
C ILE A 83 8.59 -4.22 -10.96
N GLY A 84 7.31 -4.21 -11.34
CA GLY A 84 6.89 -4.55 -12.70
C GLY A 84 5.43 -4.23 -12.99
N ASN A 85 4.97 -4.55 -14.21
CA ASN A 85 3.63 -4.16 -14.69
C ASN A 85 2.51 -5.16 -14.35
N ASN A 86 2.72 -6.02 -13.35
CA ASN A 86 1.72 -7.00 -12.97
C ASN A 86 0.68 -6.36 -12.03
N VAL A 87 -0.58 -6.41 -12.46
CA VAL A 87 -1.74 -5.83 -11.75
C VAL A 87 -2.79 -6.92 -11.57
N SER A 88 -3.39 -6.98 -10.39
CA SER A 88 -4.54 -7.84 -10.10
C SER A 88 -5.74 -6.99 -9.70
N TYR A 89 -6.94 -7.37 -10.15
CA TYR A 89 -8.21 -6.72 -9.81
C TYR A 89 -9.10 -7.61 -8.92
N GLY A 90 -8.53 -8.67 -8.34
CA GLY A 90 -9.29 -9.75 -7.71
C GLY A 90 -9.73 -10.80 -8.73
N THR A 91 -9.69 -12.08 -8.34
CA THR A 91 -10.11 -13.20 -9.20
C THR A 91 -11.58 -13.52 -8.93
N VAL A 92 -11.86 -14.63 -8.24
CA VAL A 92 -13.22 -15.11 -7.93
C VAL A 92 -13.83 -14.45 -6.69
N VAL A 93 -13.04 -13.68 -5.94
CA VAL A 93 -13.48 -12.95 -4.75
C VAL A 93 -13.41 -11.47 -5.07
N GLY A 94 -14.57 -10.83 -5.22
CA GLY A 94 -14.65 -9.39 -5.49
C GLY A 94 -14.05 -8.61 -4.32
N ARG A 95 -12.90 -7.98 -4.54
CA ARG A 95 -12.25 -7.06 -3.59
C ARG A 95 -12.91 -5.69 -3.68
N VAL A 96 -14.21 -5.65 -3.40
CA VAL A 96 -15.07 -4.48 -3.63
C VAL A 96 -14.72 -3.30 -2.73
N ASP A 97 -14.05 -3.57 -1.60
CA ASP A 97 -13.56 -2.57 -0.66
C ASP A 97 -12.50 -1.65 -1.26
N ASN A 98 -11.78 -2.07 -2.32
CA ASN A 98 -10.77 -1.26 -2.99
C ASN A 98 -11.27 0.10 -3.47
N HIS A 99 -12.57 0.20 -3.82
CA HIS A 99 -13.15 1.45 -4.27
C HIS A 99 -13.45 2.44 -3.13
N ALA A 100 -13.63 1.92 -1.91
CA ALA A 100 -13.98 2.71 -0.75
C ALA A 100 -12.74 3.22 0.01
N TRP A 101 -11.64 2.46 -0.06
CA TRP A 101 -10.32 2.86 0.41
C TRP A 101 -9.66 3.89 -0.51
#